data_AF-I3YMC1-F1
#
_entry.id   AF-I3YMC1-F1
#
_cell.length_a   1.000
_cell.length_b   1.000
_cell.length_c   1.000
_cell.angle_alpha   90.00
_cell.angle_beta   90.00
_cell.angle_gamma   90.00
#
_symmetry.space_group_name_H-M   'P 1'
#
loop_
_entity.id
_entity.type
_entity.pdbx_description
1 polymer ?
#
loop_
_entity_poly.entity_id
_entity_poly.type
_entity_poly.pdbx_seq_one_letter_code
_entity_poly.pdbx_strand_id
1 'polypeptide(L)'
;MQQTTNSDLSRHYLPRQLRHLILQEYLSGVKTARQLSEEHGIPMSTIHKMGQRWKAKNSCSFVSTPNPYPIMSRVTSEEASELLSENKALRRRLEEALLRLEGYEIMGDILQEEYGIDLLKKSAAGQSSVSKKDTQQ
;
A
#
# COMPACT_ATOMS: atom_id res chain seq x y z
N MET A 1 48.63 -0.52 -29.54
CA MET A 1 47.54 -0.95 -28.65
C MET A 1 47.43 0.05 -27.51
N GLN A 2 46.49 1.00 -27.59
CA GLN A 2 46.27 1.98 -26.52
C GLN A 2 45.25 1.39 -25.54
N GLN A 3 45.69 1.08 -24.33
CA GLN A 3 44.81 0.75 -23.22
C GLN A 3 44.32 2.07 -22.63
N THR A 4 43.13 2.52 -23.03
CA THR A 4 42.45 3.64 -22.37
C THR A 4 41.79 3.11 -21.10
N THR A 5 42.35 3.46 -19.95
CA THR A 5 41.78 3.21 -18.63
C THR A 5 40.45 3.97 -18.50
N ASN A 6 39.33 3.27 -18.74
CA ASN A 6 37.96 3.78 -18.62
C ASN A 6 37.54 3.94 -17.14
N SER A 7 38.29 4.75 -16.37
CA SER A 7 38.02 5.00 -14.95
C SER A 7 37.34 6.34 -14.69
N ASP A 8 36.61 6.92 -15.67
CA ASP A 8 35.96 8.23 -15.55
C ASP A 8 34.46 8.26 -15.94
N LEU A 9 33.77 7.10 -15.89
CA LEU A 9 32.32 6.99 -16.19
C LEU A 9 31.43 6.99 -14.94
N SER A 10 31.99 7.36 -13.77
CA SER A 10 31.41 7.08 -12.45
C SER A 10 30.30 8.05 -11.99
N ARG A 11 29.87 9.03 -12.80
CA ARG A 11 28.77 9.93 -12.43
C ARG A 11 27.88 10.34 -13.61
N HIS A 12 27.41 9.38 -14.42
CA HIS A 12 26.22 9.66 -15.23
C HIS A 12 25.00 9.71 -14.31
N TYR A 13 24.64 10.92 -13.85
CA TYR A 13 23.40 11.13 -13.11
C TYR A 13 22.23 10.94 -14.07
N LEU A 14 21.74 9.70 -14.15
CA LEU A 14 20.57 9.36 -14.95
C LEU A 14 19.30 9.84 -14.23
N PRO A 15 18.43 10.60 -14.91
CA PRO A 15 17.13 10.98 -14.37
C PRO A 15 16.40 9.78 -13.79
N ARG A 16 15.72 9.96 -12.66
CA ARG A 16 15.04 8.86 -11.96
C ARG A 16 14.08 8.13 -12.89
N GLN A 17 13.30 8.85 -13.68
CA GLN A 17 12.33 8.29 -14.62
C GLN A 17 13.01 7.39 -15.67
N LEU A 18 14.09 7.87 -16.30
CA LEU A 18 14.85 7.11 -17.29
C LEU A 18 15.44 5.82 -16.70
N ARG A 19 15.97 5.87 -15.46
CA ARG A 19 16.47 4.67 -14.78
C ARG A 19 15.38 3.62 -14.57
N HIS A 20 14.14 4.03 -14.28
CA HIS A 20 13.03 3.08 -14.08
C HIS A 20 12.62 2.44 -15.41
N LEU A 21 12.53 3.24 -16.49
CA LEU A 21 12.19 2.74 -17.82
C LEU A 21 13.21 1.69 -18.29
N ILE A 22 14.50 2.04 -18.25
CA ILE A 22 15.60 1.13 -18.68
C ILE A 22 15.58 -0.16 -17.86
N LEU A 23 15.40 -0.05 -16.54
CA LEU A 23 15.36 -1.20 -15.66
C LEU A 23 14.14 -2.08 -15.92
N GLN A 24 12.97 -1.49 -16.19
CA GLN A 24 11.75 -2.23 -16.52
C GLN A 24 11.92 -3.02 -17.82
N GLU A 25 12.41 -2.37 -18.87
CA GLU A 25 12.65 -3.04 -20.17
C GLU A 25 13.69 -4.15 -20.06
N TYR A 26 14.78 -3.90 -19.33
CA TYR A 26 15.83 -4.90 -19.07
C TYR A 26 15.29 -6.12 -18.32
N LEU A 27 14.50 -5.92 -17.25
CA LEU A 27 13.95 -7.01 -16.44
C LEU A 27 12.82 -7.76 -17.16
N SER A 28 12.08 -7.09 -18.04
CA SER A 28 11.05 -7.74 -18.87
C SER A 28 11.63 -8.69 -19.93
N GLY A 29 12.94 -8.61 -20.19
CA GLY A 29 13.62 -9.39 -21.22
C GLY A 29 13.33 -8.93 -22.66
N VAL A 30 12.54 -7.87 -22.84
CA VAL A 30 12.18 -7.32 -24.16
C VAL A 30 13.40 -6.72 -24.86
N LYS A 31 14.30 -6.06 -24.11
CA LYS A 31 15.56 -5.51 -24.63
C LYS A 31 16.76 -6.07 -23.88
N THR A 32 17.82 -6.36 -24.63
CA THR A 32 19.10 -6.78 -24.06
C THR A 32 19.87 -5.60 -23.47
N ALA A 33 20.80 -5.85 -22.54
CA ALA A 33 21.67 -4.81 -22.00
C ALA A 33 22.47 -4.06 -23.08
N ARG A 34 22.78 -4.74 -24.20
CA ARG A 34 23.49 -4.14 -25.33
C ARG A 34 22.61 -3.14 -26.07
N GLN A 35 21.38 -3.52 -26.42
CA GLN A 35 20.42 -2.61 -27.07
C GLN A 35 20.13 -1.37 -26.22
N LEU A 36 19.91 -1.56 -24.91
CA LEU A 36 19.70 -0.46 -23.98
C LEU A 36 20.94 0.44 -23.82
N SER A 37 22.14 -0.14 -23.95
CA SER A 37 23.40 0.60 -23.90
C SER A 37 23.57 1.48 -25.13
N GLU A 38 23.26 0.94 -26.31
CA GLU A 38 23.30 1.65 -27.59
C GLU A 38 22.23 2.75 -27.66
N GLU A 39 21.00 2.49 -27.18
CA GLU A 39 19.87 3.44 -27.22
C GLU A 39 20.05 4.63 -26.27
N HIS A 40 20.52 4.38 -25.06
CA HIS A 40 20.59 5.40 -24.02
C HIS A 40 22.01 5.96 -23.78
N GLY A 41 23.02 5.46 -24.50
CA GLY A 41 24.41 5.88 -24.35
C GLY A 41 25.02 5.57 -22.99
N ILE A 42 24.51 4.55 -22.29
CA ILE A 42 24.94 4.16 -20.94
C ILE A 42 25.75 2.87 -21.07
N PRO A 43 26.87 2.69 -20.34
CA PRO A 43 27.63 1.45 -20.42
C PRO A 43 26.80 0.27 -19.91
N MET A 44 26.91 -0.88 -20.60
CA MET A 44 26.26 -2.13 -20.22
C MET A 44 26.48 -2.51 -18.75
N SER A 45 27.66 -2.21 -18.20
CA SER A 45 27.99 -2.47 -16.80
C SER A 45 27.08 -1.74 -15.82
N THR A 46 26.60 -0.54 -16.17
CA THR A 46 25.64 0.22 -15.36
C THR A 46 24.26 -0.43 -15.38
N ILE A 47 23.81 -0.94 -16.54
CA ILE A 47 22.53 -1.65 -16.67
C ILE A 47 22.56 -2.94 -15.84
N HIS A 48 23.64 -3.72 -15.93
CA HIS A 48 23.82 -4.92 -15.11
C HIS A 48 23.84 -4.58 -13.61
N LYS A 49 24.55 -3.53 -13.19
CA LYS A 49 24.54 -3.06 -11.78
C LYS A 49 23.14 -2.66 -11.31
N MET A 50 22.37 -1.98 -12.15
CA MET A 50 20.98 -1.63 -11.85
C MET A 50 20.10 -2.88 -11.68
N GLY A 51 20.22 -3.85 -12.59
CA GLY A 51 19.51 -5.13 -12.48
C GLY A 51 19.89 -5.94 -11.24
N GLN A 52 21.19 -6.03 -10.92
CA GLN A 52 21.66 -6.73 -9.72
C GLN A 52 21.21 -6.04 -8.42
N ARG A 53 21.22 -4.72 -8.37
CA ARG A 53 20.69 -3.95 -7.22
C ARG A 53 19.18 -4.15 -7.05
N TRP A 54 18.44 -4.14 -8.15
CA TRP A 54 17.01 -4.45 -8.12
C TRP A 54 16.78 -5.86 -7.63
N LYS A 55 17.53 -6.84 -8.17
CA LYS A 55 17.48 -8.22 -7.71
C LYS A 55 17.76 -8.29 -6.21
N ALA A 56 18.86 -7.72 -5.70
CA ALA A 56 19.19 -7.72 -4.27
C ALA A 56 18.13 -7.04 -3.38
N LYS A 57 17.46 -5.99 -3.88
CA LYS A 57 16.39 -5.29 -3.14
C LYS A 57 15.09 -6.09 -3.12
N ASN A 58 14.81 -6.84 -4.18
CA ASN A 58 13.57 -7.60 -4.37
C ASN A 58 13.70 -9.08 -4.01
N SER A 59 14.92 -9.62 -3.98
CA SER A 59 15.28 -10.91 -3.43
C SER A 59 15.60 -10.69 -1.97
N CYS A 60 14.64 -10.96 -1.10
CA CYS A 60 14.87 -11.04 0.33
C CYS A 60 15.91 -12.16 0.60
N SER A 61 17.19 -11.83 0.71
CA SER A 61 18.18 -12.70 1.33
C SER A 61 18.24 -12.34 2.81
N PHE A 62 17.79 -13.27 3.65
CA PHE A 62 17.74 -13.17 5.12
C PHE A 62 19.09 -12.82 5.80
N VAL A 63 20.23 -12.82 5.09
CA VAL A 63 21.54 -12.55 5.69
C VAL A 63 22.46 -11.80 4.70
N SER A 64 23.10 -10.71 5.19
CA SER A 64 24.55 -10.43 5.01
C SER A 64 24.97 -8.97 4.75
N THR A 65 24.09 -7.97 4.74
CA THR A 65 24.54 -6.59 4.99
C THR A 65 23.61 -5.90 5.96
N PRO A 66 24.00 -5.74 7.24
CA PRO A 66 23.30 -4.83 8.13
C PRO A 66 23.36 -3.44 7.49
N ASN A 67 22.20 -2.90 7.11
CA ASN A 67 22.08 -1.48 6.89
C ASN A 67 22.52 -0.79 8.20
N PRO A 68 23.56 0.06 8.21
CA PRO A 68 24.06 0.69 9.43
C PRO A 68 23.02 1.60 10.10
N TYR A 69 21.92 1.91 9.40
CA TYR A 69 20.81 2.68 9.93
C TYR A 69 19.51 1.88 9.81
N PRO A 70 19.04 1.20 10.88
CA PRO A 70 17.66 0.75 10.88
C PRO A 70 16.73 1.98 10.80
N ILE A 71 15.92 2.06 9.73
CA ILE A 71 14.89 3.11 9.55
C ILE A 71 13.73 2.92 10.56
N MET A 72 13.70 1.79 11.28
CA MET A 72 12.70 1.49 12.29
C MET A 72 13.34 1.57 13.66
N SER A 73 12.82 2.46 14.52
CA SER A 73 13.02 2.39 15.97
C SER A 73 12.75 0.96 16.40
N ARG A 74 13.72 0.31 17.06
CA ARG A 74 13.55 -1.06 17.54
C ARG A 74 12.47 -1.03 18.61
N VAL A 75 11.27 -1.50 18.27
CA VAL A 75 10.24 -1.81 19.26
C VAL A 75 10.88 -2.80 20.23
N THR A 76 10.96 -2.43 21.50
CA THR A 76 11.55 -3.29 22.52
C THR A 76 10.68 -4.54 22.69
N SER A 77 11.26 -5.65 23.18
CA SER A 77 10.48 -6.88 23.39
C SER A 77 9.29 -6.66 24.34
N GLU A 78 9.39 -5.69 25.24
CA GLU A 78 8.34 -5.29 26.17
C GLU A 78 7.22 -4.55 25.45
N GLU A 79 7.55 -3.53 24.65
CA GLU A 79 6.58 -2.79 23.82
C GLU A 79 5.83 -3.73 22.86
N ALA A 80 6.51 -4.71 22.28
CA ALA A 80 5.87 -5.71 21.43
C ALA A 80 4.85 -6.58 22.21
N SER A 81 5.18 -6.94 23.46
CA SER A 81 4.28 -7.72 24.32
C SER A 81 3.06 -6.91 24.78
N GLU A 82 3.26 -5.63 25.09
CA GLU A 82 2.20 -4.69 25.44
C GLU A 82 1.25 -4.49 24.27
N LEU A 83 1.77 -4.22 23.07
CA LEU A 83 0.96 -4.06 21.86
C LEU A 83 0.15 -5.32 21.52
N LEU A 84 0.70 -6.51 21.75
CA LEU A 84 -0.05 -7.77 21.57
C LEU A 84 -1.19 -7.90 22.58
N SER A 85 -0.95 -7.53 23.84
CA SER A 85 -1.96 -7.55 24.88
C SER A 85 -3.09 -6.55 24.61
N GLU A 86 -2.74 -5.35 24.14
CA GLU A 86 -3.68 -4.32 23.74
C GLU A 86 -4.50 -4.76 22.52
N ASN A 87 -3.85 -5.32 21.50
CA ASN A 87 -4.55 -5.82 20.31
C ASN A 87 -5.57 -6.91 20.69
N LYS A 88 -5.21 -7.80 21.62
CA LYS A 88 -6.14 -8.82 22.14
C LYS A 88 -7.32 -8.20 22.89
N ALA A 89 -7.08 -7.19 23.72
CA ALA A 89 -8.15 -6.48 24.43
C ALA A 89 -9.08 -5.73 23.46
N LEU A 90 -8.53 -5.08 22.45
CA LEU A 90 -9.30 -4.38 21.41
C LEU A 90 -10.16 -5.34 20.60
N ARG A 91 -9.63 -6.52 20.22
CA ARG A 91 -10.42 -7.57 19.55
C ARG A 91 -11.60 -8.03 20.38
N ARG A 92 -11.41 -8.24 21.69
CA ARG A 92 -12.52 -8.60 22.61
C ARG A 92 -13.58 -7.51 22.68
N ARG A 93 -13.17 -6.24 22.82
CA ARG A 93 -14.12 -5.10 22.85
C ARG A 93 -14.89 -4.97 21.54
N LEU A 94 -14.23 -5.23 20.41
CA LEU A 94 -14.88 -5.22 19.11
C LEU A 94 -15.92 -6.33 19.00
N GLU A 95 -15.58 -7.55 19.41
CA GLU A 95 -16.50 -8.70 19.43
C GLU A 95 -17.72 -8.42 20.32
N GLU A 96 -17.51 -7.88 21.52
CA GLU A 96 -18.61 -7.49 22.42
C GLU A 96 -19.51 -6.42 21.80
N ALA A 97 -18.94 -5.40 21.14
CA ALA A 97 -19.71 -4.35 20.49
C ALA A 97 -20.54 -4.89 19.31
N LEU A 98 -20.00 -5.84 18.54
CA LEU A 98 -20.71 -6.49 17.45
C LEU A 98 -21.87 -7.34 17.96
N LEU A 99 -21.65 -8.16 18.99
CA LEU A 99 -22.71 -8.94 19.64
C LEU A 99 -23.83 -8.04 20.18
N ARG A 100 -23.47 -6.90 20.77
CA ARG A 100 -24.44 -5.93 21.26
C ARG A 100 -25.26 -5.32 20.13
N LEU A 101 -24.64 -5.00 19.00
CA LEU A 101 -25.33 -4.47 17.82
C LEU A 101 -26.31 -5.49 17.25
N GLU A 102 -25.85 -6.72 17.01
CA GLU A 102 -26.68 -7.82 16.52
C GLU A 102 -27.87 -8.08 17.46
N GLY A 103 -27.65 -8.03 18.78
CA GLY A 103 -28.72 -8.12 19.76
C GLY A 103 -29.77 -7.02 19.63
N TYR A 104 -29.37 -5.77 19.32
CA TYR A 104 -30.31 -4.68 19.07
C TYR A 104 -31.08 -4.84 17.76
N GLU A 105 -30.46 -5.38 16.72
CA GLU A 105 -31.12 -5.69 15.44
C GLU A 105 -32.21 -6.75 15.66
N ILE A 106 -31.88 -7.87 16.32
CA ILE A 106 -32.84 -8.94 16.63
C ILE A 106 -33.99 -8.41 17.49
N MET A 107 -33.70 -7.61 18.52
CA MET A 107 -34.77 -7.00 19.35
C MET A 107 -35.66 -6.05 18.54
N GLY A 108 -35.10 -5.31 17.59
CA GLY A 108 -35.84 -4.47 16.66
C GLY A 108 -36.79 -5.28 15.79
N ASP A 109 -36.32 -6.39 15.23
CA ASP A 109 -37.10 -7.28 14.38
C ASP A 109 -38.27 -7.91 15.16
N ILE A 110 -38.02 -8.43 16.38
CA ILE A 110 -39.07 -9.01 17.23
C ILE A 110 -40.15 -7.97 17.57
N LEU A 111 -39.76 -6.74 17.93
CA LEU A 111 -40.71 -5.69 18.25
C LEU A 111 -41.54 -5.24 17.04
N GLN A 112 -40.94 -5.27 15.85
CA GLN A 112 -41.66 -5.02 14.61
C GLN A 112 -42.65 -6.14 14.28
N GLU A 113 -42.24 -7.41 14.41
CA GLU A 113 -43.07 -8.57 14.07
C GLU A 113 -44.26 -8.74 15.04
N GLU A 114 -44.00 -8.66 16.35
CA GLU A 114 -45.00 -8.97 17.38
C GLU A 114 -45.88 -7.77 17.77
N TYR A 115 -45.30 -6.56 17.77
CA TYR A 115 -45.96 -5.35 18.28
C TYR A 115 -46.13 -4.24 17.24
N GLY A 116 -45.57 -4.39 16.04
CA GLY A 116 -45.58 -3.36 15.00
C GLY A 116 -44.78 -2.10 15.35
N ILE A 117 -43.86 -2.18 16.34
CA ILE A 117 -43.06 -1.04 16.82
C ILE A 117 -41.72 -1.01 16.09
N ASP A 118 -41.49 0.02 15.26
CA ASP A 118 -40.21 0.22 14.55
C ASP A 118 -39.27 1.11 15.38
N LEU A 119 -38.33 0.48 16.10
CA LEU A 119 -37.27 1.18 16.84
C LEU A 119 -36.10 1.63 15.94
N LEU A 120 -35.96 1.03 14.76
CA LEU A 120 -34.84 1.26 13.88
C LEU A 120 -35.21 2.36 12.89
N LYS A 121 -34.67 3.56 13.10
CA LYS A 121 -34.93 4.69 12.21
C LYS A 121 -34.40 4.39 10.80
N LYS A 122 -35.25 3.89 9.91
CA LYS A 122 -34.98 3.84 8.48
C LYS A 122 -34.72 5.27 8.03
N SER A 123 -33.52 5.55 7.54
CA SER A 123 -33.14 6.85 6.99
C SER A 123 -33.81 7.09 5.63
N ALA A 124 -35.14 7.01 5.58
CA ALA A 124 -35.92 7.60 4.52
C ALA A 124 -36.23 9.03 4.97
N ALA A 125 -35.26 9.92 4.81
CA ALA A 125 -35.58 11.34 4.70
C ALA A 125 -36.46 11.48 3.45
N GLY A 126 -37.77 11.31 3.63
CA GLY A 126 -38.75 11.59 2.60
C GLY A 126 -38.54 13.03 2.17
N GLN A 127 -38.04 13.21 0.95
CA GLN A 127 -38.08 14.52 0.31
C GLN A 127 -39.54 14.90 0.24
N SER A 128 -39.96 15.82 1.10
CA SER A 128 -41.30 16.40 1.00
C SER A 128 -41.35 17.15 -0.32
N SER A 129 -42.18 16.66 -1.25
CA SER A 129 -42.51 17.39 -2.47
C SER A 129 -43.23 18.67 -2.06
N VAL A 130 -42.49 19.79 -2.00
CA VAL A 130 -43.05 21.12 -1.82
C VAL A 130 -44.05 21.36 -2.95
N SER A 131 -45.32 21.34 -2.58
CA SER A 131 -46.47 21.59 -3.43
C SER A 131 -46.38 22.99 -4.03
N LYS A 132 -46.19 23.08 -5.36
CA LYS A 132 -46.35 24.33 -6.10
C LYS A 132 -47.84 24.63 -6.13
N LYS A 133 -48.27 25.50 -5.20
CA LYS A 133 -49.62 26.04 -5.18
C LYS A 133 -49.74 27.06 -6.31
N ASP A 134 -50.48 26.69 -7.35
CA ASP A 134 -51.07 27.62 -8.30
C ASP A 134 -51.88 28.67 -7.54
N THR A 135 -51.58 29.95 -7.78
CA THR A 135 -52.56 31.03 -7.56
C THR A 135 -52.56 31.90 -8.81
N GLN A 136 -53.58 31.69 -9.64
CA GLN A 136 -54.12 32.71 -10.53
C GLN A 136 -54.74 33.82 -9.66
N GLN A 137 -54.30 35.06 -9.86
CA GLN A 137 -55.12 36.24 -10.21
C GLN A 137 -54.22 37.47 -10.31
#